data_AF-A0A6L9J6G5-F1
#
_entry.id   AF-A0A6L9J6G5-F1
#
_cell.length_a   1.000
_cell.length_b   1.000
_cell.length_c   1.000
_cell.angle_alpha   90.00
_cell.angle_beta   90.00
_cell.angle_gamma   90.00
#
_symmetry.space_group_name_H-M   'P 1'
#
loop_
_entity.id
_entity.type
_entity.pdbx_description
1 polymer ?
#
loop_
_entity_poly.entity_id
_entity_poly.type
_entity_poly.pdbx_seq_one_letter_code
_entity_poly.pdbx_strand_id
1 'polypeptide(L)'
;MKKAMRWLAGVVVVVMVLGLIPTAQAQGGDEVFCGDLSDSDCALLRDAAANLEGLYSFEMPVWEVYVAGEVYDETAEFSATGSGAIIIPQDVAAVLSDLPEPDSMYDLDPVLTFLERVDGALFTQLVADSVVAFSIDEAGFSVLEEEMSGSVGLLWKDLGVYVYAESPNGAGAWFTDSLDREILEDAEFEIDDLLRELIVALNDEEVDGMLDELPDMSEYQERLNDLVEAHTTITRGDDQTLHGQQMATFVTNVDFKAMLMDPALIDLILDVLYDPALYEFTSVVEDEIGGFTPQQFELVFMNIDFFISQAEMNTVQWIGLDDRNIHLIGFEAMFTVDTEQILPADGFVAELYAGFYSEMDNINAVNPDDIVAPTAARPMSDMDDFMMGGSDLIEGSLRQNEPVYGELGYDNEMDVYSLTLRAGDAIMLDIDADDYDTELAVYGPDGFLVDDADVYYDESLEFTAQQEGMYLVVIENTWYWDEYMLTVSPQ
;
A
#
# COMPACT_ATOMS: atom_id res chain seq x y z
N MET A 1 16.69 -7.16 -11.87
CA MET A 1 15.50 -6.28 -11.87
C MET A 1 14.21 -6.99 -11.46
N LYS A 2 13.38 -7.59 -12.33
CA LYS A 2 12.04 -8.11 -11.95
C LYS A 2 11.97 -9.06 -10.74
N LYS A 3 13.00 -9.88 -10.49
CA LYS A 3 13.10 -10.72 -9.27
C LYS A 3 13.52 -9.95 -8.03
N ALA A 4 14.40 -8.94 -8.18
CA ALA A 4 14.81 -8.05 -7.11
C ALA A 4 13.66 -7.10 -6.72
N MET A 5 12.89 -6.57 -7.69
CA MET A 5 11.67 -5.81 -7.46
C MET A 5 10.55 -6.63 -6.80
N ARG A 6 10.37 -7.91 -7.19
CA ARG A 6 9.42 -8.81 -6.52
C ARG A 6 9.85 -9.15 -5.09
N TRP A 7 11.15 -9.25 -4.84
CA TRP A 7 11.71 -9.45 -3.51
C TRP A 7 11.59 -8.17 -2.66
N LEU A 8 11.89 -6.99 -3.21
CA LEU A 8 11.67 -5.69 -2.57
C LEU A 8 10.20 -5.43 -2.28
N ALA A 9 9.29 -5.71 -3.22
CA ALA A 9 7.84 -5.63 -2.99
C ALA A 9 7.39 -6.62 -1.90
N GLY A 10 7.95 -7.84 -1.88
CA GLY A 10 7.70 -8.81 -0.82
C GLY A 10 8.22 -8.35 0.55
N VAL A 11 9.41 -7.75 0.60
CA VAL A 11 10.01 -7.19 1.82
C VAL A 11 9.26 -5.95 2.28
N VAL A 12 8.82 -5.07 1.38
CA VAL A 12 8.00 -3.89 1.68
C VAL A 12 6.62 -4.30 2.18
N VAL A 13 5.98 -5.31 1.58
CA VAL A 13 4.70 -5.85 2.07
C VAL A 13 4.88 -6.54 3.43
N VAL A 14 5.96 -7.30 3.64
CA VAL A 14 6.26 -7.92 4.94
C VAL A 14 6.61 -6.88 6.00
N VAL A 15 7.35 -5.82 5.66
CA VAL A 15 7.68 -4.70 6.56
C VAL A 15 6.46 -3.81 6.82
N MET A 16 5.54 -3.63 5.86
CA MET A 16 4.26 -2.96 6.10
C MET A 16 3.34 -3.82 6.96
N VAL A 17 3.24 -5.13 6.71
CA VAL A 17 2.40 -6.05 7.51
C VAL A 17 2.98 -6.25 8.92
N LEU A 18 4.30 -6.21 9.09
CA LEU A 18 4.97 -6.25 10.39
C LEU A 18 5.04 -4.87 11.08
N GLY A 19 5.04 -3.77 10.33
CA GLY A 19 5.11 -2.40 10.82
C GLY A 19 3.75 -1.77 11.15
N LEU A 20 2.66 -2.31 10.60
CA LEU A 20 1.28 -1.95 10.97
C LEU A 20 0.82 -2.60 12.28
N ILE A 21 1.69 -3.39 12.91
CA ILE A 21 1.52 -3.82 14.28
C ILE A 21 2.42 -2.88 15.09
N PRO A 22 1.90 -1.77 15.65
CA PRO A 22 2.63 -1.08 16.70
C PRO A 22 2.90 -2.15 17.75
N THR A 23 4.16 -2.57 17.89
CA THR A 23 4.60 -3.60 18.83
C THR A 23 4.27 -3.24 20.28
N ALA A 24 3.83 -2.00 20.54
CA ALA A 24 3.32 -1.53 21.81
C ALA A 24 1.78 -1.62 21.99
N GLN A 25 0.97 -1.86 20.95
CA GLN A 25 -0.52 -1.81 21.04
C GLN A 25 -1.25 -3.07 20.54
N ALA A 26 -0.54 -4.09 20.06
CA ALA A 26 -1.15 -5.35 19.65
C ALA A 26 -1.41 -6.33 20.80
N GLN A 27 -1.03 -5.95 22.03
CA GLN A 27 -1.35 -6.66 23.26
C GLN A 27 -2.48 -5.86 23.93
N GLY A 28 -3.58 -6.50 24.31
CA GLY A 28 -4.79 -5.85 24.85
C GLY A 28 -4.53 -4.80 25.93
N GLY A 29 -5.48 -3.88 26.14
CA GLY A 29 -5.29 -2.55 26.75
C GLY A 29 -4.53 -2.39 28.08
N ASP A 30 -4.21 -3.46 28.81
CA ASP A 30 -3.36 -3.40 30.02
C ASP A 30 -1.86 -3.67 29.75
N GLU A 31 -1.48 -4.27 28.62
CA GLU A 31 -0.12 -4.74 28.29
C GLU A 31 0.64 -3.85 27.30
N VAL A 32 0.33 -2.55 27.28
CA VAL A 32 1.12 -1.60 26.48
C VAL A 32 2.55 -1.50 27.03
N PHE A 33 3.54 -1.87 26.21
CA PHE A 33 4.95 -1.64 26.51
C PHE A 33 5.20 -0.14 26.64
N CYS A 34 5.73 0.29 27.79
CA CYS A 34 5.98 1.70 28.10
C CYS A 34 7.47 2.02 28.29
N GLY A 35 8.36 1.03 28.21
CA GLY A 35 9.80 1.21 28.47
C GLY A 35 10.08 1.99 29.78
N ASP A 36 10.91 3.03 29.66
CA ASP A 36 11.33 3.91 30.78
C ASP A 36 10.42 5.14 30.98
N LEU A 37 9.23 5.17 30.38
CA LEU A 37 8.30 6.30 30.53
C LEU A 37 7.82 6.48 31.98
N SER A 38 7.37 7.69 32.30
CA SER A 38 6.72 7.94 33.60
C SER A 38 5.36 7.23 33.67
N ASP A 39 4.90 6.88 34.88
CA ASP A 39 3.57 6.27 35.07
C ASP A 39 2.44 7.09 34.43
N SER A 40 2.56 8.43 34.46
CA SER A 40 1.58 9.32 33.83
C SER A 40 1.64 9.28 32.30
N ASP A 41 2.82 9.17 31.71
CA ASP A 41 2.99 9.10 30.25
C ASP A 41 2.57 7.73 29.73
N CYS A 42 2.90 6.66 30.45
CA CYS A 42 2.44 5.31 30.17
C CYS A 42 0.91 5.20 30.23
N ALA A 43 0.26 5.89 31.18
CA ALA A 43 -1.20 5.97 31.23
C ALA A 43 -1.79 6.64 29.99
N LEU A 44 -1.11 7.61 29.36
CA LEU A 44 -1.59 8.21 28.11
C LEU A 44 -1.59 7.21 26.95
N LEU A 45 -0.53 6.40 26.83
CA LEU A 45 -0.45 5.36 25.80
C LEU A 45 -1.51 4.28 26.00
N ARG A 46 -1.75 3.83 27.24
CA ARG A 46 -2.83 2.88 27.56
C ARG A 46 -4.22 3.46 27.28
N ASP A 47 -4.48 4.68 27.72
CA ASP A 47 -5.76 5.35 27.46
C ASP A 47 -6.00 5.48 25.94
N ALA A 48 -4.95 5.79 25.17
CA ALA A 48 -5.03 5.89 23.72
C ALA A 48 -5.26 4.54 23.03
N ALA A 49 -4.60 3.47 23.48
CA ALA A 49 -4.83 2.12 22.99
C ALA A 49 -6.27 1.67 23.25
N ALA A 50 -6.77 1.88 24.47
CA ALA A 50 -8.15 1.57 24.82
C ALA A 50 -9.16 2.40 24.00
N ASN A 51 -8.83 3.65 23.64
CA ASN A 51 -9.69 4.46 22.79
C ASN A 51 -9.75 3.96 21.33
N LEU A 52 -8.70 3.31 20.82
CA LEU A 52 -8.72 2.69 19.49
C LEU A 52 -9.72 1.53 19.40
N GLU A 53 -9.95 0.79 20.49
CA GLU A 53 -10.97 -0.28 20.53
C GLU A 53 -12.39 0.26 20.27
N GLY A 54 -12.64 1.53 20.62
CA GLY A 54 -13.89 2.23 20.37
C GLY A 54 -13.94 3.03 19.07
N LEU A 55 -12.94 2.90 18.19
CA LEU A 55 -12.85 3.64 16.94
C LEU A 55 -13.80 3.04 15.89
N TYR A 56 -14.81 3.81 15.49
CA TYR A 56 -15.73 3.44 14.40
C TYR A 56 -15.71 4.43 13.24
N SER A 57 -15.13 5.62 13.42
CA SER A 57 -14.92 6.52 12.28
C SER A 57 -13.78 7.49 12.53
N PHE A 58 -13.09 7.92 11.48
CA PHE A 58 -12.15 9.05 11.55
C PHE A 58 -11.89 9.61 10.15
N GLU A 59 -11.52 10.87 10.10
CA GLU A 59 -10.98 11.52 8.92
C GLU A 59 -9.46 11.45 8.97
N MET A 60 -8.86 11.31 7.80
CA MET A 60 -7.43 11.49 7.56
C MET A 60 -7.26 12.74 6.71
N PRO A 61 -7.14 13.94 7.31
CA PRO A 61 -7.00 15.18 6.56
C PRO A 61 -5.76 15.16 5.66
N VAL A 62 -4.70 14.50 6.14
CA VAL A 62 -3.49 14.23 5.38
C VAL A 62 -2.95 12.86 5.77
N TRP A 63 -2.52 12.12 4.75
CA TRP A 63 -1.60 11.00 4.89
C TRP A 63 -0.49 11.13 3.86
N GLU A 64 0.68 10.59 4.16
CA GLU A 64 1.87 10.59 3.33
C GLU A 64 2.54 9.23 3.43
N VAL A 65 2.95 8.68 2.29
CA VAL A 65 3.80 7.51 2.16
C VAL A 65 5.02 7.93 1.35
N TYR A 66 6.19 7.51 1.78
CA TYR A 66 7.42 7.69 1.03
C TYR A 66 8.23 6.40 1.08
N VAL A 67 8.76 5.94 -0.04
CA VAL A 67 9.65 4.80 -0.12
C VAL A 67 10.76 5.17 -1.09
N ALA A 68 11.99 5.17 -0.62
CA ALA A 68 13.17 5.39 -1.46
C ALA A 68 14.15 4.23 -1.28
N GLY A 69 14.79 3.84 -2.37
CA GLY A 69 15.88 2.89 -2.31
C GLY A 69 16.94 3.16 -3.36
N GLU A 70 18.16 2.79 -3.02
CA GLU A 70 19.32 2.88 -3.89
C GLU A 70 20.00 1.52 -3.98
N VAL A 71 20.25 1.04 -5.20
CA VAL A 71 21.02 -0.20 -5.44
C VAL A 71 21.93 0.01 -6.64
N TYR A 72 23.24 -0.16 -6.49
CA TYR A 72 24.22 0.01 -7.58
C TYR A 72 24.16 1.40 -8.28
N ASP A 73 24.00 2.48 -7.51
CA ASP A 73 23.80 3.86 -8.01
C ASP A 73 22.46 4.09 -8.76
N GLU A 74 21.56 3.10 -8.84
CA GLU A 74 20.19 3.26 -9.34
C GLU A 74 19.27 3.63 -8.17
N THR A 75 18.65 4.81 -8.26
CA THR A 75 17.66 5.28 -7.28
C THR A 75 16.25 5.01 -7.77
N ALA A 76 15.40 4.55 -6.84
CA ALA A 76 13.98 4.41 -7.02
C ALA A 76 13.28 5.11 -5.86
N GLU A 77 12.42 6.07 -6.15
CA GLU A 77 11.61 6.75 -5.15
C GLU A 77 10.13 6.65 -5.50
N PHE A 78 9.31 6.45 -4.49
CA PHE A 78 7.87 6.48 -4.55
C PHE A 78 7.40 7.40 -3.43
N SER A 79 6.55 8.35 -3.76
CA SER A 79 5.88 9.19 -2.77
C SER A 79 4.41 9.25 -3.10
N ALA A 80 3.56 9.28 -2.08
CA ALA A 80 2.14 9.47 -2.26
C ALA A 80 1.60 10.25 -1.07
N THR A 81 0.76 11.24 -1.34
CA THR A 81 0.03 11.99 -0.32
C THR A 81 -1.44 12.01 -0.67
N GLY A 82 -2.27 12.20 0.35
CA GLY A 82 -3.67 12.42 0.11
C GLY A 82 -4.48 12.57 1.37
N SER A 83 -5.79 12.32 1.24
CA SER A 83 -6.73 12.44 2.34
C SER A 83 -7.68 11.24 2.36
N GLY A 84 -8.50 11.13 3.39
CA GLY A 84 -9.51 10.08 3.43
C GLY A 84 -10.42 10.15 4.63
N ALA A 85 -11.34 9.20 4.69
CA ALA A 85 -12.20 8.98 5.83
C ALA A 85 -12.61 7.50 5.86
N ILE A 86 -12.62 6.93 7.05
CA ILE A 86 -13.06 5.57 7.29
C ILE A 86 -14.26 5.63 8.24
N ILE A 87 -15.32 4.91 7.90
CA ILE A 87 -16.50 4.73 8.72
C ILE A 87 -16.83 3.25 8.75
N ILE A 88 -16.72 2.68 9.93
CA ILE A 88 -17.12 1.32 10.28
C ILE A 88 -18.54 1.40 10.86
N PRO A 89 -19.47 0.56 10.39
CA PRO A 89 -20.83 0.52 10.93
C PRO A 89 -20.82 0.27 12.45
N GLN A 90 -21.60 1.03 13.21
CA GLN A 90 -21.61 0.94 14.67
C GLN A 90 -22.01 -0.45 15.19
N ASP A 91 -22.88 -1.16 14.48
CA ASP A 91 -23.27 -2.52 14.83
C ASP A 91 -22.06 -3.48 14.78
N VAL A 92 -21.13 -3.24 13.85
CA VAL A 92 -19.89 -4.01 13.71
C VAL A 92 -18.89 -3.60 14.77
N ALA A 93 -18.72 -2.30 15.00
CA ALA A 93 -17.89 -1.80 16.08
C ALA A 93 -18.34 -2.38 17.44
N ALA A 94 -19.65 -2.50 17.66
CA ALA A 94 -20.20 -3.14 18.86
C ALA A 94 -19.84 -4.63 18.93
N VAL A 95 -19.96 -5.37 17.82
CA VAL A 95 -19.57 -6.79 17.77
C VAL A 95 -18.08 -6.97 18.04
N LEU A 96 -17.22 -6.14 17.45
CA LEU A 96 -15.77 -6.15 17.65
C LEU A 96 -15.40 -5.82 19.10
N SER A 97 -16.06 -4.83 19.70
CA SER A 97 -15.81 -4.44 21.11
C SER A 97 -16.27 -5.48 22.14
N ASP A 98 -17.18 -6.37 21.76
CA ASP A 98 -17.69 -7.44 22.63
C ASP A 98 -16.96 -8.78 22.38
N LEU A 99 -15.87 -8.80 21.59
CA LEU A 99 -15.03 -9.98 21.43
C LEU A 99 -14.17 -10.20 22.69
N PRO A 100 -13.93 -11.45 23.09
CA PRO A 100 -12.96 -11.73 24.14
C PRO A 100 -11.56 -11.26 23.68
N GLU A 101 -10.75 -10.80 24.64
CA GLU A 101 -9.34 -10.58 24.38
C GLU A 101 -8.68 -11.93 24.04
N PRO A 102 -7.89 -12.03 22.95
CA PRO A 102 -7.14 -13.25 22.67
C PRO A 102 -6.13 -13.52 23.77
N ASP A 103 -6.10 -14.74 24.30
CA ASP A 103 -5.06 -15.18 25.24
C ASP A 103 -3.68 -15.31 24.55
N SER A 104 -3.65 -15.42 23.21
CA SER A 104 -2.45 -15.42 22.36
C SER A 104 -2.79 -15.10 20.90
N MET A 105 -1.81 -14.84 20.03
CA MET A 105 -2.10 -14.61 18.60
C MET A 105 -2.70 -15.82 17.87
N TYR A 106 -2.59 -17.01 18.45
CA TYR A 106 -3.13 -18.27 17.93
C TYR A 106 -4.44 -18.66 18.61
N ASP A 107 -4.89 -17.86 19.59
CA ASP A 107 -6.20 -18.02 20.19
C ASP A 107 -7.27 -17.66 19.16
N LEU A 108 -7.98 -18.68 18.68
CA LEU A 108 -9.05 -18.52 17.73
C LEU A 108 -10.38 -18.21 18.41
N ASP A 109 -10.51 -18.24 19.73
CA ASP A 109 -11.78 -17.99 20.43
C ASP A 109 -12.39 -16.63 20.06
N PRO A 110 -11.65 -15.51 19.95
CA PRO A 110 -12.21 -14.24 19.50
C PRO A 110 -12.70 -14.31 18.05
N VAL A 111 -11.95 -14.98 17.17
CA VAL A 111 -12.30 -15.15 15.76
C VAL A 111 -13.54 -16.03 15.62
N LEU A 112 -13.60 -17.15 16.32
CA LEU A 112 -14.75 -18.05 16.36
C LEU A 112 -15.97 -17.32 16.94
N THR A 113 -15.80 -16.58 18.04
CA THR A 113 -16.87 -15.76 18.64
C THR A 113 -17.38 -14.71 17.66
N PHE A 114 -16.49 -14.09 16.89
CA PHE A 114 -16.85 -13.15 15.83
C PHE A 114 -17.63 -13.86 14.72
N LEU A 115 -17.11 -14.95 14.17
CA LEU A 115 -17.72 -15.72 13.09
C LEU A 115 -19.09 -16.28 13.49
N GLU A 116 -19.28 -16.67 14.75
CA GLU A 116 -20.58 -17.13 15.28
C GLU A 116 -21.61 -16.00 15.40
N ARG A 117 -21.15 -14.75 15.53
CA ARG A 117 -22.00 -13.56 15.64
C ARG A 117 -22.27 -12.89 14.30
N VAL A 118 -21.41 -13.11 13.31
CA VAL A 118 -21.62 -12.65 11.94
C VAL A 118 -22.51 -13.65 11.21
N ASP A 119 -23.69 -13.20 10.82
CA ASP A 119 -24.53 -13.88 9.83
C ASP A 119 -24.50 -13.13 8.50
N GLY A 120 -25.04 -13.74 7.44
CA GLY A 120 -25.10 -13.11 6.12
C GLY A 120 -25.81 -11.75 6.13
N ALA A 121 -26.79 -11.56 7.02
CA ALA A 121 -27.51 -10.29 7.16
C ALA A 121 -26.63 -9.20 7.75
N LEU A 122 -25.91 -9.48 8.84
CA LEU A 122 -24.94 -8.56 9.44
C LEU A 122 -23.79 -8.27 8.48
N PHE A 123 -23.30 -9.27 7.75
CA PHE A 123 -22.26 -9.06 6.74
C PHE A 123 -22.75 -8.14 5.62
N THR A 124 -23.96 -8.38 5.09
CA THR A 124 -24.55 -7.53 4.05
C THR A 124 -24.75 -6.11 4.55
N GLN A 125 -25.19 -5.95 5.80
CA GLN A 125 -25.31 -4.64 6.42
C GLN A 125 -23.93 -3.98 6.61
N LEU A 126 -22.92 -4.72 7.04
CA LEU A 126 -21.54 -4.23 7.17
C LEU A 126 -21.03 -3.67 5.84
N VAL A 127 -21.17 -4.44 4.76
CA VAL A 127 -20.71 -4.04 3.42
C VAL A 127 -21.51 -2.85 2.88
N ALA A 128 -22.81 -2.77 3.20
CA ALA A 128 -23.69 -1.70 2.74
C ALA A 128 -23.50 -0.37 3.49
N ASP A 129 -23.26 -0.44 4.80
CA ASP A 129 -23.17 0.73 5.67
C ASP A 129 -21.73 1.23 5.84
N SER A 130 -20.73 0.45 5.43
CA SER A 130 -19.32 0.88 5.48
C SER A 130 -19.07 1.98 4.46
N VAL A 131 -18.23 2.94 4.87
CA VAL A 131 -17.73 3.98 3.97
C VAL A 131 -16.22 4.02 4.10
N VAL A 132 -15.55 3.86 2.97
CA VAL A 132 -14.09 4.04 2.87
C VAL A 132 -13.86 5.04 1.76
N ALA A 133 -13.46 6.25 2.11
CA ALA A 133 -13.04 7.28 1.17
C ALA A 133 -11.53 7.46 1.30
N PHE A 134 -10.82 7.41 0.19
CA PHE A 134 -9.38 7.56 0.15
C PHE A 134 -9.00 8.28 -1.14
N SER A 135 -8.36 9.44 -1.04
CA SER A 135 -7.77 10.12 -2.19
C SER A 135 -6.26 10.01 -2.10
N ILE A 136 -5.64 9.75 -3.24
CA ILE A 136 -4.23 10.02 -3.53
C ILE A 136 -4.23 11.33 -4.31
N ASP A 137 -3.94 12.42 -3.62
CA ASP A 137 -3.96 13.76 -4.19
C ASP A 137 -2.73 13.97 -5.09
N GLU A 138 -1.60 13.39 -4.70
CA GLU A 138 -0.36 13.41 -5.47
C GLU A 138 0.39 12.11 -5.20
N ALA A 139 0.61 11.30 -6.24
CA ALA A 139 1.61 10.24 -6.23
C ALA A 139 2.70 10.57 -7.24
N GLY A 140 3.94 10.35 -6.83
CA GLY A 140 5.13 10.48 -7.66
C GLY A 140 5.92 9.18 -7.62
N PHE A 141 6.34 8.71 -8.79
CA PHE A 141 7.29 7.61 -8.92
C PHE A 141 8.47 8.08 -9.74
N SER A 142 9.68 7.92 -9.22
CA SER A 142 10.90 8.25 -9.94
C SER A 142 11.83 7.04 -10.01
N VAL A 143 12.11 6.55 -11.22
CA VAL A 143 13.11 5.51 -11.49
C VAL A 143 13.96 5.97 -12.66
N LEU A 144 15.29 5.92 -12.51
CA LEU A 144 16.23 6.20 -13.61
C LEU A 144 16.00 7.55 -14.33
N GLU A 145 15.61 8.61 -13.59
CA GLU A 145 15.32 9.97 -14.09
C GLU A 145 13.93 10.20 -14.74
N GLU A 146 13.08 9.17 -14.85
CA GLU A 146 11.68 9.32 -15.26
C GLU A 146 10.82 9.64 -14.05
N GLU A 147 10.13 10.78 -14.05
CA GLU A 147 9.13 11.13 -13.04
C GLU A 147 7.73 10.90 -13.62
N MET A 148 6.95 10.05 -12.95
CA MET A 148 5.52 9.90 -13.23
C MET A 148 4.73 10.45 -12.06
N SER A 149 3.79 11.36 -12.34
CA SER A 149 2.85 11.86 -11.36
C SER A 149 1.39 11.55 -11.71
N GLY A 150 0.53 11.48 -10.69
CA GLY A 150 -0.90 11.31 -10.90
C GLY A 150 -1.72 11.45 -9.63
N SER A 151 -3.02 11.69 -9.81
CA SER A 151 -4.01 11.66 -8.74
C SER A 151 -5.03 10.57 -9.00
N VAL A 152 -5.35 9.80 -7.96
CA VAL A 152 -6.36 8.74 -8.00
C VAL A 152 -7.23 8.86 -6.75
N GLY A 153 -8.54 8.82 -6.92
CA GLY A 153 -9.48 8.71 -5.81
C GLY A 153 -10.10 7.33 -5.75
N LEU A 154 -10.31 6.80 -4.55
CA LEU A 154 -11.09 5.60 -4.28
C LEU A 154 -12.20 5.95 -3.30
N LEU A 155 -13.42 5.55 -3.60
CA LEU A 155 -14.55 5.65 -2.70
C LEU A 155 -15.33 4.34 -2.73
N TRP A 156 -15.41 3.69 -1.57
CA TRP A 156 -16.39 2.66 -1.28
C TRP A 156 -17.57 3.30 -0.58
N LYS A 157 -18.75 3.27 -1.20
CA LYS A 157 -20.00 3.74 -0.59
C LYS A 157 -21.22 3.17 -1.30
N ASP A 158 -22.31 2.94 -0.56
CA ASP A 158 -23.60 2.52 -1.11
C ASP A 158 -23.49 1.25 -1.99
N LEU A 159 -22.58 0.33 -1.63
CA LEU A 159 -22.23 -0.89 -2.38
C LEU A 159 -21.55 -0.64 -3.74
N GLY A 160 -21.14 0.59 -4.01
CA GLY A 160 -20.34 0.97 -5.17
C GLY A 160 -18.87 1.16 -4.82
N VAL A 161 -18.00 0.62 -5.66
CA VAL A 161 -16.62 1.09 -5.79
C VAL A 161 -16.64 2.24 -6.78
N TYR A 162 -16.05 3.36 -6.42
CA TYR A 162 -15.85 4.52 -7.28
C TYR A 162 -14.36 4.81 -7.37
N VAL A 163 -13.86 4.95 -8.59
CA VAL A 163 -12.47 5.32 -8.85
C VAL A 163 -12.46 6.65 -9.59
N TYR A 164 -11.77 7.64 -9.05
CA TYR A 164 -11.46 8.87 -9.76
C TYR A 164 -10.08 8.75 -10.38
N ALA A 165 -9.94 9.17 -11.63
CA ALA A 165 -8.65 9.30 -12.29
C ALA A 165 -8.56 10.63 -13.03
N GLU A 166 -7.36 11.17 -13.10
CA GLU A 166 -7.02 12.36 -13.88
C GLU A 166 -6.21 11.96 -15.13
N SER A 167 -6.46 12.68 -16.22
CA SER A 167 -5.79 12.57 -17.51
C SER A 167 -4.75 13.68 -17.66
N PRO A 168 -3.66 13.49 -18.44
CA PRO A 168 -2.57 14.46 -18.56
C PRO A 168 -3.00 15.87 -19.01
N ASN A 169 -4.14 15.98 -19.71
CA ASN A 169 -4.73 17.25 -20.12
C ASN A 169 -5.55 17.95 -19.02
N GLY A 170 -5.57 17.42 -17.79
CA GLY A 170 -6.32 17.92 -16.63
C GLY A 170 -7.80 17.54 -16.63
N ALA A 171 -8.23 16.61 -17.49
CA ALA A 171 -9.57 16.06 -17.43
C ALA A 171 -9.67 15.04 -16.29
N GLY A 172 -10.77 15.06 -15.55
CA GLY A 172 -11.03 14.10 -14.47
C GLY A 172 -12.31 13.32 -14.73
N ALA A 173 -12.28 12.01 -14.45
CA ALA A 173 -13.44 11.14 -14.59
C ALA A 173 -13.62 10.26 -13.36
N TRP A 174 -14.88 10.05 -12.97
CA TRP A 174 -15.25 9.02 -12.02
C TRP A 174 -15.71 7.78 -12.77
N PHE A 175 -15.23 6.63 -12.33
CA PHE A 175 -15.59 5.29 -12.76
C PHE A 175 -16.25 4.57 -11.60
N THR A 176 -17.14 3.63 -11.89
CA THR A 176 -17.83 2.86 -10.86
C THR A 176 -18.14 1.46 -11.33
N ASP A 177 -18.02 0.54 -10.38
CA ASP A 177 -18.70 -0.74 -10.42
C ASP A 177 -19.50 -0.89 -9.14
N SER A 178 -20.69 -1.48 -9.23
CA SER A 178 -21.57 -1.64 -8.09
C SER A 178 -21.84 -3.11 -7.85
N LEU A 179 -21.72 -3.55 -6.60
CA LEU A 179 -22.26 -4.84 -6.21
C LEU A 179 -23.77 -4.78 -6.33
N ASP A 180 -24.32 -5.64 -7.19
CA ASP A 180 -25.77 -5.78 -7.30
C ASP A 180 -26.31 -6.30 -5.96
N ARG A 181 -27.40 -5.70 -5.47
CA ARG A 181 -28.08 -6.18 -4.27
C ARG A 181 -28.63 -7.58 -4.46
N GLU A 182 -29.01 -7.97 -5.67
CA GLU A 182 -29.43 -9.34 -5.96
C GLU A 182 -28.27 -10.33 -5.78
N ILE A 183 -27.05 -9.93 -6.15
CA ILE A 183 -25.83 -10.73 -5.90
C ILE A 183 -25.56 -10.83 -4.39
N LEU A 184 -25.75 -9.75 -3.62
CA LEU A 184 -25.57 -9.77 -2.17
C LEU A 184 -26.64 -10.60 -1.45
N GLU A 185 -27.90 -10.53 -1.88
CA GLU A 185 -28.99 -11.36 -1.36
C GLU A 185 -28.77 -12.85 -1.66
N ASP A 186 -28.28 -13.18 -2.86
CA ASP A 186 -27.87 -14.56 -3.19
C ASP A 186 -26.62 -14.98 -2.38
N ALA A 187 -25.67 -14.06 -2.19
CA ALA A 187 -24.48 -14.28 -1.39
C ALA A 187 -24.80 -14.44 0.09
N GLU A 188 -25.88 -13.86 0.63
CA GLU A 188 -26.28 -14.02 2.05
C GLU A 188 -26.36 -15.51 2.43
N PHE A 189 -27.00 -16.32 1.57
CA PHE A 189 -27.13 -17.75 1.79
C PHE A 189 -25.81 -18.50 1.62
N GLU A 190 -24.98 -18.10 0.64
CA GLU A 190 -23.66 -18.70 0.42
C GLU A 190 -22.68 -18.35 1.55
N ILE A 191 -22.74 -17.13 2.07
CA ILE A 191 -21.92 -16.64 3.18
C ILE A 191 -22.26 -17.40 4.46
N ASP A 192 -23.55 -17.61 4.75
CA ASP A 192 -23.96 -18.43 5.90
C ASP A 192 -23.42 -19.86 5.83
N ASP A 193 -23.40 -20.46 4.63
CA ASP A 193 -22.86 -21.81 4.42
C ASP A 193 -21.33 -21.81 4.54
N LEU A 194 -20.66 -20.84 3.92
CA LEU A 194 -19.21 -20.63 4.01
C LEU A 194 -18.74 -20.37 5.46
N LEU A 195 -19.45 -19.53 6.21
CA LEU A 195 -19.14 -19.26 7.62
C LEU A 195 -19.31 -20.51 8.47
N ARG A 196 -20.35 -21.32 8.21
CA ARG A 196 -20.51 -22.62 8.89
C ARG A 196 -19.41 -23.61 8.52
N GLU A 197 -19.06 -23.72 7.24
CA GLU A 197 -17.96 -24.56 6.79
C GLU A 197 -16.64 -24.12 7.42
N LEU A 198 -16.39 -22.81 7.50
CA LEU A 198 -15.22 -22.24 8.13
C LEU A 198 -15.20 -22.53 9.64
N ILE A 199 -16.30 -22.33 10.36
CA ILE A 199 -16.41 -22.65 11.80
C ILE A 199 -16.17 -24.15 12.02
N VAL A 200 -16.73 -25.03 11.18
CA VAL A 200 -16.52 -26.48 11.28
C VAL A 200 -15.06 -26.84 11.00
N ALA A 201 -14.43 -26.21 10.00
CA ALA A 201 -13.02 -26.43 9.68
C ALA A 201 -12.10 -25.95 10.81
N LEU A 202 -12.38 -24.79 11.41
CA LEU A 202 -11.61 -24.25 12.52
C LEU A 202 -11.79 -25.03 13.83
N ASN A 203 -12.93 -25.72 14.00
CA ASN A 203 -13.19 -26.64 15.13
C ASN A 203 -12.87 -28.11 14.80
N ASP A 204 -12.17 -28.40 13.71
CA ASP A 204 -11.81 -29.78 13.35
C ASP A 204 -10.75 -30.32 14.32
N GLU A 205 -10.87 -31.58 14.76
CA GLU A 205 -9.90 -32.20 15.69
C GLU A 205 -8.46 -32.22 15.11
N GLU A 206 -8.31 -32.18 13.78
CA GLU A 206 -7.01 -32.02 13.11
C GLU A 206 -6.45 -30.60 13.25
N VAL A 207 -7.30 -29.58 13.16
CA VAL A 207 -6.92 -28.17 13.38
C VAL A 207 -6.64 -27.93 14.87
N ASP A 208 -7.50 -28.40 15.77
CA ASP A 208 -7.24 -28.39 17.21
C ASP A 208 -5.93 -29.13 17.53
N GLY A 209 -5.67 -30.28 16.88
CA GLY A 209 -4.43 -31.03 17.04
C GLY A 209 -3.20 -30.28 16.55
N MET A 210 -3.31 -29.53 15.45
CA MET A 210 -2.25 -28.63 14.97
C MET A 210 -2.05 -27.43 15.91
N LEU A 211 -3.14 -26.81 16.38
CA LEU A 211 -3.12 -25.70 17.33
C LEU A 211 -2.60 -26.12 18.71
N ASP A 212 -2.85 -27.37 19.14
CA ASP A 212 -2.32 -28.00 20.35
C ASP A 212 -0.82 -28.31 20.25
N GLU A 213 -0.25 -28.32 19.03
CA GLU A 213 1.19 -28.35 18.78
C GLU A 213 1.80 -26.92 18.65
N LEU A 214 0.97 -25.88 18.51
CA LEU A 214 1.38 -24.45 18.59
C LEU A 214 1.60 -23.85 19.99
N PRO A 215 1.37 -24.49 21.16
CA PRO A 215 1.75 -23.90 22.44
C PRO A 215 3.25 -23.57 22.50
N ASP A 216 4.08 -24.34 21.80
CA ASP A 216 5.51 -24.05 21.63
C ASP A 216 5.74 -22.75 20.82
N MET A 217 4.80 -22.37 19.92
CA MET A 217 4.82 -21.07 19.22
C MET A 217 4.43 -19.90 20.11
N SER A 218 3.59 -20.11 21.13
CA SER A 218 3.33 -19.05 22.13
C SER A 218 4.57 -18.74 22.95
N GLU A 219 5.40 -19.75 23.27
CA GLU A 219 6.70 -19.56 23.89
C GLU A 219 7.66 -18.81 22.94
N TYR A 220 7.71 -19.17 21.65
CA TYR A 220 8.52 -18.44 20.67
C TYR A 220 8.06 -17.00 20.49
N GLN A 221 6.76 -16.75 20.53
CA GLN A 221 6.19 -15.41 20.47
C GLN A 221 6.53 -14.60 21.73
N GLU A 222 6.37 -15.16 22.93
CA GLU A 222 6.75 -14.49 24.19
C GLU A 222 8.24 -14.13 24.17
N ARG A 223 9.10 -15.06 23.73
CA ARG A 223 10.54 -14.79 23.56
C ARG A 223 10.84 -13.74 22.49
N LEU A 224 10.10 -13.72 21.39
CA LEU A 224 10.22 -12.70 20.35
C LEU A 224 9.77 -11.33 20.88
N ASN A 225 8.67 -11.28 21.62
CA ASN A 225 8.15 -10.07 22.25
C ASN A 225 9.16 -9.54 23.26
N ASP A 226 9.66 -10.38 24.17
CA ASP A 226 10.73 -10.02 25.13
C ASP A 226 11.95 -9.44 24.42
N LEU A 227 12.35 -10.06 23.31
CA LEU A 227 13.47 -9.60 22.51
C LEU A 227 13.18 -8.24 21.85
N VAL A 228 12.02 -8.09 21.21
CA VAL A 228 11.61 -6.81 20.60
C VAL A 228 11.57 -5.72 21.67
N GLU A 229 10.95 -5.98 22.83
CA GLU A 229 10.90 -5.05 23.96
C GLU A 229 12.29 -4.67 24.47
N ALA A 230 13.23 -5.64 24.55
CA ALA A 230 14.60 -5.38 24.98
C ALA A 230 15.36 -4.44 24.04
N HIS A 231 14.97 -4.37 22.76
CA HIS A 231 15.54 -3.49 21.74
C HIS A 231 14.60 -2.35 21.33
N THR A 232 13.52 -2.13 22.09
CA THR A 232 12.58 -1.04 21.89
C THR A 232 12.75 0.00 22.97
N THR A 233 12.85 1.27 22.55
CA THR A 233 12.86 2.41 23.47
C THR A 233 11.69 3.32 23.15
N ILE A 234 10.98 3.80 24.18
CA ILE A 234 9.93 4.80 24.02
C ILE A 234 10.36 6.06 24.75
N THR A 235 10.31 7.18 24.02
CA THR A 235 10.69 8.49 24.55
C THR A 235 9.53 9.46 24.44
N ARG A 236 9.31 10.22 25.52
CA ARG A 236 8.37 11.34 25.54
C ARG A 236 9.05 12.58 24.95
N GLY A 237 8.51 13.11 23.85
CA GLY A 237 8.96 14.36 23.23
C GLY A 237 8.39 15.61 23.90
N ASP A 238 8.58 16.78 23.29
CA ASP A 238 7.91 18.01 23.72
C ASP A 238 6.43 18.00 23.29
N ASP A 239 5.53 18.53 24.13
CA ASP A 239 4.12 18.71 23.78
C ASP A 239 3.98 19.55 22.50
N GLN A 240 3.14 19.09 21.58
CA GLN A 240 2.83 19.79 20.34
C GLN A 240 1.39 20.28 20.35
N THR A 241 1.03 21.15 19.41
CA THR A 241 -0.36 21.57 19.23
C THR A 241 -0.82 21.19 17.83
N LEU A 242 -1.88 20.39 17.76
CA LEU A 242 -2.52 19.95 16.52
C LEU A 242 -4.01 20.27 16.59
N HIS A 243 -4.57 20.89 15.55
CA HIS A 243 -5.95 21.40 15.50
C HIS A 243 -6.41 22.24 16.72
N GLY A 244 -5.46 22.89 17.43
CA GLY A 244 -5.74 23.72 18.61
C GLY A 244 -5.80 22.96 19.94
N GLN A 245 -5.58 21.65 19.94
CA GLN A 245 -5.46 20.78 21.12
C GLN A 245 -3.99 20.49 21.42
N GLN A 246 -3.65 20.35 22.71
CA GLN A 246 -2.30 19.93 23.12
C GLN A 246 -2.15 18.42 22.97
N MET A 247 -1.02 18.01 22.41
CA MET A 247 -0.69 16.63 22.09
C MET A 247 0.57 16.20 22.85
N ALA A 248 0.48 15.06 23.51
CA ALA A 248 1.64 14.33 23.99
C ALA A 248 2.26 13.54 22.82
N THR A 249 3.52 13.84 22.52
CA THR A 249 4.31 13.17 21.49
C THR A 249 5.15 12.03 22.08
N PHE A 250 5.08 10.89 21.44
CA PHE A 250 5.85 9.70 21.77
C PHE A 250 6.62 9.24 20.55
N VAL A 251 7.88 8.87 20.74
CA VAL A 251 8.70 8.24 19.71
C VAL A 251 9.14 6.89 20.23
N THR A 252 8.72 5.83 19.55
CA THR A 252 9.14 4.46 19.81
C THR A 252 10.19 4.09 18.76
N ASN A 253 11.42 3.83 19.20
CA ASN A 253 12.51 3.40 18.35
C ASN A 253 12.78 1.90 18.60
N VAL A 254 12.84 1.12 17.52
CA VAL A 254 13.26 -0.28 17.54
C VAL A 254 14.62 -0.36 16.85
N ASP A 255 15.64 -0.74 17.62
CA ASP A 255 17.01 -0.94 17.11
C ASP A 255 17.10 -2.36 16.53
N PHE A 256 16.58 -2.53 15.30
CA PHE A 256 16.64 -3.81 14.59
C PHE A 256 18.08 -4.29 14.40
N LYS A 257 19.03 -3.38 14.27
CA LYS A 257 20.44 -3.72 14.14
C LYS A 257 20.95 -4.39 15.42
N ALA A 258 20.68 -3.81 16.59
CA ALA A 258 21.04 -4.41 17.88
C ALA A 258 20.29 -5.73 18.11
N MET A 259 19.01 -5.80 17.75
CA MET A 259 18.19 -7.01 17.83
C MET A 259 18.76 -8.14 16.96
N LEU A 260 19.14 -7.84 15.72
CA LEU A 260 19.78 -8.80 14.79
C LEU A 260 21.14 -9.32 15.31
N MET A 261 21.79 -8.56 16.19
CA MET A 261 23.03 -8.96 16.86
C MET A 261 22.80 -9.65 18.21
N ASP A 262 21.56 -9.73 18.70
CA ASP A 262 21.26 -10.34 19.98
C ASP A 262 21.37 -11.88 19.89
N PRO A 263 22.20 -12.53 20.73
CA PRO A 263 22.25 -13.98 20.79
C PRO A 263 20.90 -14.64 21.04
N ALA A 264 19.98 -13.99 21.77
CA ALA A 264 18.65 -14.51 22.03
C ALA A 264 17.82 -14.65 20.75
N LEU A 265 18.02 -13.77 19.75
CA LEU A 265 17.40 -13.92 18.43
C LEU A 265 17.94 -15.15 17.70
N ILE A 266 19.25 -15.36 17.75
CA ILE A 266 19.90 -16.51 17.10
C ILE A 266 19.38 -17.80 17.73
N ASP A 267 19.33 -17.86 19.06
CA ASP A 267 18.79 -19.00 19.81
C ASP A 267 17.32 -19.24 19.43
N LEU A 268 16.51 -18.17 19.35
CA LEU A 268 15.11 -18.26 18.92
C LEU A 268 14.96 -18.81 17.50
N ILE A 269 15.71 -18.29 16.53
CA ILE A 269 15.68 -18.76 15.14
C ILE A 269 16.11 -20.23 15.04
N LEU A 270 17.15 -20.62 15.77
CA LEU A 270 17.62 -22.01 15.78
C LEU A 270 16.58 -22.93 16.43
N ASP A 271 15.96 -22.52 17.52
CA ASP A 271 14.91 -23.31 18.17
C ASP A 271 13.74 -23.51 17.21
N VAL A 272 13.26 -22.46 16.54
CA VAL A 272 12.19 -22.55 15.53
C VAL A 272 12.58 -23.43 14.33
N LEU A 273 13.78 -23.26 13.78
CA LEU A 273 14.24 -24.02 12.61
C LEU A 273 14.41 -25.52 12.90
N TYR A 274 14.83 -25.86 14.11
CA TYR A 274 15.11 -27.24 14.52
C TYR A 274 14.03 -27.86 15.41
N ASP A 275 12.91 -27.16 15.62
CA ASP A 275 11.76 -27.70 16.31
C ASP A 275 11.17 -28.88 15.51
N PRO A 276 11.13 -30.11 16.09
CA PRO A 276 10.48 -31.24 15.45
C PRO A 276 9.02 -31.02 15.08
N ALA A 277 8.29 -30.15 15.81
CA ALA A 277 6.90 -29.79 15.54
C ALA A 277 6.76 -28.94 14.27
N LEU A 278 7.79 -28.14 13.94
CA LEU A 278 7.78 -27.25 12.78
C LEU A 278 8.47 -27.87 11.55
N TYR A 279 8.96 -29.11 11.65
CA TYR A 279 9.75 -29.77 10.60
C TYR A 279 9.04 -29.82 9.23
N GLU A 280 7.71 -29.98 9.18
CA GLU A 280 6.97 -29.93 7.90
C GLU A 280 6.97 -28.52 7.29
N PHE A 281 6.81 -27.47 8.12
CA PHE A 281 6.86 -26.06 7.66
C PHE A 281 8.28 -25.64 7.26
N THR A 282 9.29 -26.05 8.03
CA THR A 282 10.68 -25.69 7.79
C THR A 282 11.34 -26.53 6.69
N SER A 283 10.77 -27.68 6.30
CA SER A 283 11.29 -28.50 5.19
C SER A 283 11.34 -27.77 3.84
N VAL A 284 10.41 -26.84 3.60
CA VAL A 284 10.40 -25.96 2.41
C VAL A 284 11.59 -25.00 2.44
N VAL A 285 11.92 -24.51 3.65
CA VAL A 285 13.06 -23.64 3.90
C VAL A 285 14.37 -24.45 3.85
N GLU A 286 14.37 -25.71 4.27
CA GLU A 286 15.53 -26.61 4.24
C GLU A 286 15.99 -26.92 2.80
N ASP A 287 15.08 -26.98 1.83
CA ASP A 287 15.41 -27.17 0.42
C ASP A 287 16.07 -25.92 -0.23
N GLU A 288 15.77 -24.71 0.24
CA GLU A 288 16.38 -23.46 -0.24
C GLU A 288 17.62 -23.03 0.56
N ILE A 289 17.65 -23.28 1.87
CA ILE A 289 18.77 -23.01 2.79
C ILE A 289 19.73 -24.22 2.88
N GLY A 290 19.49 -25.26 2.08
CA GLY A 290 20.14 -26.57 2.09
C GLY A 290 21.60 -26.59 2.52
N GLY A 291 21.81 -26.96 3.78
CA GLY A 291 23.12 -27.34 4.31
C GLY A 291 23.80 -26.38 5.27
N PHE A 292 23.15 -25.31 5.74
CA PHE A 292 23.68 -24.53 6.86
C PHE A 292 23.57 -25.32 8.17
N THR A 293 24.72 -25.63 8.79
CA THR A 293 24.75 -26.13 10.16
C THR A 293 24.47 -24.99 11.13
N PRO A 294 24.07 -25.26 12.40
CA PRO A 294 23.91 -24.23 13.42
C PRO A 294 25.17 -23.33 13.55
N GLN A 295 26.36 -23.92 13.38
CA GLN A 295 27.62 -23.16 13.42
C GLN A 295 27.80 -22.21 12.23
N GLN A 296 27.20 -22.52 11.07
CA GLN A 296 27.22 -21.62 9.92
C GLN A 296 26.24 -20.47 10.12
N PHE A 297 25.08 -20.71 10.75
CA PHE A 297 24.17 -19.65 11.17
C PHE A 297 24.82 -18.72 12.20
N GLU A 298 25.42 -19.27 13.25
CA GLU A 298 26.21 -18.49 14.22
C GLU A 298 27.28 -17.66 13.51
N LEU A 299 27.99 -18.22 12.52
CA LEU A 299 29.00 -17.50 11.76
C LEU A 299 28.41 -16.35 10.93
N VAL A 300 27.27 -16.55 10.28
CA VAL A 300 26.59 -15.48 9.51
C VAL A 300 26.16 -14.37 10.46
N PHE A 301 25.45 -14.69 11.55
CA PHE A 301 24.96 -13.70 12.50
C PHE A 301 26.08 -12.99 13.27
N MET A 302 27.17 -13.67 13.62
CA MET A 302 28.35 -13.01 14.21
C MET A 302 28.99 -11.96 13.29
N ASN A 303 28.71 -12.03 11.98
CA ASN A 303 29.23 -11.07 11.00
C ASN A 303 28.13 -10.14 10.47
N ILE A 304 26.91 -10.16 11.01
CA ILE A 304 25.79 -9.37 10.50
C ILE A 304 26.06 -7.86 10.54
N ASP A 305 26.81 -7.39 11.54
CA ASP A 305 27.25 -5.99 11.67
C ASP A 305 28.10 -5.51 10.48
N PHE A 306 28.78 -6.43 9.79
CA PHE A 306 29.54 -6.09 8.58
C PHE A 306 28.65 -5.96 7.35
N PHE A 307 27.46 -6.57 7.36
CA PHE A 307 26.51 -6.50 6.25
C PHE A 307 25.48 -5.40 6.46
N ILE A 308 25.06 -5.13 7.71
CA ILE A 308 23.98 -4.19 8.04
C ILE A 308 24.60 -2.99 8.75
N SER A 309 24.77 -1.89 8.02
CA SER A 309 25.31 -0.67 8.59
C SER A 309 24.25 0.07 9.42
N GLN A 310 22.99 0.03 9.00
CA GLN A 310 21.84 0.61 9.68
C GLN A 310 20.59 -0.27 9.53
N ALA A 311 19.84 -0.45 10.61
CA ALA A 311 18.53 -1.09 10.61
C ALA A 311 17.76 -0.54 11.82
N GLU A 312 16.94 0.47 11.58
CA GLU A 312 16.21 1.19 12.61
C GLU A 312 14.79 1.45 12.14
N MET A 313 13.86 1.42 13.09
CA MET A 313 12.47 1.79 12.87
C MET A 313 12.04 2.76 13.96
N ASN A 314 11.43 3.86 13.56
CA ASN A 314 10.84 4.84 14.45
C ASN A 314 9.35 4.86 14.20
N THR A 315 8.55 4.85 15.26
CA THR A 315 7.14 5.20 15.19
C THR A 315 6.88 6.41 16.06
N VAL A 316 6.09 7.33 15.54
CA VAL A 316 5.71 8.57 16.21
C VAL A 316 4.21 8.52 16.48
N GLN A 317 3.80 8.85 17.71
CA GLN A 317 2.38 8.92 18.08
C GLN A 317 2.11 10.24 18.78
N TRP A 318 1.06 10.94 18.36
CA TRP A 318 0.59 12.16 19.03
C TRP A 318 -0.75 11.88 19.68
N ILE A 319 -0.78 11.92 21.01
CA ILE A 319 -1.95 11.60 21.81
C ILE A 319 -2.54 12.88 22.40
N GLY A 320 -3.84 13.06 22.23
CA GLY A 320 -4.58 14.17 22.80
C GLY A 320 -4.54 14.21 24.32
N LEU A 321 -4.13 15.36 24.88
CA LEU A 321 -4.14 15.52 26.34
C LEU A 321 -5.55 15.66 26.94
N ASP A 322 -6.53 16.04 26.12
CA ASP A 322 -7.92 16.27 26.55
C ASP A 322 -8.82 15.06 26.31
N ASP A 323 -8.70 14.40 25.16
CA ASP A 323 -9.57 13.29 24.72
C ASP A 323 -8.89 11.92 24.72
N ARG A 324 -7.57 11.87 24.91
CA ARG A 324 -6.74 10.64 24.92
C ARG A 324 -6.70 9.90 23.59
N ASN A 325 -7.16 10.48 22.49
CA ASN A 325 -7.10 9.81 21.19
C ASN A 325 -5.74 9.99 20.51
N ILE A 326 -5.38 9.07 19.61
CA ILE A 326 -4.26 9.24 18.68
C ILE A 326 -4.72 10.16 17.55
N HIS A 327 -4.04 11.28 17.37
CA HIS A 327 -4.32 12.25 16.30
C HIS A 327 -3.25 12.27 15.21
N LEU A 328 -2.10 11.65 15.46
CA LEU A 328 -1.07 11.47 14.44
C LEU A 328 -0.36 10.17 14.72
N ILE A 329 -0.18 9.37 13.68
CA ILE A 329 0.71 8.24 13.66
C ILE A 329 1.73 8.42 12.53
N GLY A 330 2.99 8.18 12.85
CA GLY A 330 4.10 8.20 11.91
C GLY A 330 4.91 6.93 12.05
N PHE A 331 5.52 6.50 10.96
CA PHE A 331 6.40 5.36 10.84
C PHE A 331 7.55 5.77 9.94
N GLU A 332 8.77 5.46 10.34
CA GLU A 332 9.96 5.56 9.51
C GLU A 332 10.80 4.32 9.71
N ALA A 333 11.26 3.70 8.64
CA ALA A 333 12.20 2.61 8.66
C ALA A 333 13.38 2.94 7.75
N MET A 334 14.58 2.64 8.23
CA MET A 334 15.80 2.76 7.45
C MET A 334 16.58 1.45 7.55
N PHE A 335 16.95 0.92 6.40
CA PHE A 335 17.70 -0.30 6.27
C PHE A 335 18.81 -0.13 5.24
N THR A 336 20.05 -0.34 5.67
CA THR A 336 21.22 -0.24 4.80
C THR A 336 22.03 -1.53 4.88
N VAL A 337 22.22 -2.14 3.72
CA VAL A 337 23.11 -3.29 3.54
C VAL A 337 24.36 -2.84 2.80
N ASP A 338 25.53 -3.02 3.39
CA ASP A 338 26.83 -2.78 2.78
C ASP A 338 27.60 -4.10 2.74
N THR A 339 27.70 -4.69 1.56
CA THR A 339 28.47 -5.93 1.37
C THR A 339 29.88 -5.67 0.83
N GLU A 340 30.22 -4.43 0.47
CA GLU A 340 31.52 -4.07 -0.11
C GLU A 340 32.68 -4.34 0.84
N GLN A 341 32.41 -4.21 2.15
CA GLN A 341 33.41 -4.48 3.18
C GLN A 341 33.88 -5.94 3.20
N ILE A 342 33.04 -6.87 2.74
CA ILE A 342 33.30 -8.31 2.75
C ILE A 342 33.63 -8.82 1.34
N LEU A 343 33.00 -8.23 0.31
CA LEU A 343 33.15 -8.60 -1.09
C LEU A 343 33.64 -7.39 -1.90
N PRO A 344 34.90 -6.93 -1.80
CA PRO A 344 35.34 -5.67 -2.41
C PRO A 344 35.27 -5.60 -3.94
N ALA A 345 35.09 -6.73 -4.62
CA ALA A 345 35.03 -6.80 -6.08
C ALA A 345 33.60 -6.99 -6.62
N ASP A 346 32.70 -7.54 -5.82
CA ASP A 346 31.35 -7.96 -6.22
C ASP A 346 30.28 -7.48 -5.21
N GLY A 347 30.69 -6.68 -4.22
CA GLY A 347 29.84 -6.12 -3.20
C GLY A 347 28.98 -4.99 -3.73
N PHE A 348 28.00 -4.64 -2.94
CA PHE A 348 27.02 -3.61 -3.23
C PHE A 348 26.61 -2.93 -1.92
N VAL A 349 26.23 -1.67 -2.05
CA VAL A 349 25.45 -0.97 -1.04
C VAL A 349 24.00 -0.95 -1.53
N ALA A 350 23.09 -1.31 -0.65
CA ALA A 350 21.66 -1.17 -0.86
C ALA A 350 21.08 -0.37 0.32
N GLU A 351 20.42 0.73 0.00
CA GLU A 351 19.72 1.57 0.97
C GLU A 351 18.21 1.45 0.71
N LEU A 352 17.44 1.31 1.78
CA LEU A 352 15.99 1.35 1.75
C LEU A 352 15.53 2.27 2.88
N TYR A 353 14.77 3.28 2.53
CA TYR A 353 14.06 4.14 3.45
C TYR A 353 12.57 4.07 3.14
N ALA A 354 11.76 3.91 4.18
CA ALA A 354 10.31 3.90 4.07
C ALA A 354 9.73 4.78 5.17
N GLY A 355 8.75 5.60 4.84
CA GLY A 355 8.05 6.52 5.72
C GLY A 355 6.54 6.43 5.48
N PHE A 356 5.78 6.51 6.55
CA PHE A 356 4.34 6.70 6.51
C PHE A 356 3.93 7.68 7.59
N TYR A 357 3.04 8.60 7.27
CA TYR A 357 2.49 9.56 8.20
C TYR A 357 1.00 9.70 7.96
N SER A 358 0.20 9.78 9.02
CA SER A 358 -1.22 10.03 8.92
C SER A 358 -1.70 10.84 10.11
N GLU A 359 -2.39 11.94 9.82
CA GLU A 359 -3.18 12.68 10.80
C GLU A 359 -4.57 12.03 10.92
N MET A 360 -5.11 12.01 12.14
CA MET A 360 -6.45 11.54 12.44
C MET A 360 -7.24 12.68 13.09
N ASP A 361 -8.35 13.06 12.46
CA ASP A 361 -9.28 14.08 12.95
C ASP A 361 -10.73 13.56 12.91
N ASN A 362 -11.65 14.29 13.53
CA ASN A 362 -13.07 13.95 13.59
C ASN A 362 -13.32 12.49 14.04
N ILE A 363 -12.50 12.02 14.98
CA ILE A 363 -12.58 10.68 15.55
C ILE A 363 -13.97 10.46 16.14
N ASN A 364 -14.62 9.39 15.70
CA ASN A 364 -16.00 9.02 16.03
C ASN A 364 -17.03 10.12 15.72
N ALA A 365 -16.68 11.09 14.86
CA ALA A 365 -17.51 12.24 14.52
C ALA A 365 -17.75 12.41 13.00
N VAL A 366 -17.21 11.52 12.16
CA VAL A 366 -17.44 11.55 10.71
C VAL A 366 -18.87 11.15 10.42
N ASN A 367 -19.59 12.00 9.70
CA ASN A 367 -20.94 11.70 9.26
C ASN A 367 -20.90 11.07 7.86
N PRO A 368 -21.42 9.83 7.67
CA PRO A 368 -21.40 9.17 6.37
C PRO A 368 -22.16 9.95 5.28
N ASP A 369 -23.12 10.79 5.65
CA ASP A 369 -23.86 11.64 4.69
C ASP A 369 -22.99 12.76 4.09
N ASP A 370 -21.88 13.12 4.73
CA ASP A 370 -20.98 14.17 4.24
C ASP A 370 -20.06 13.65 3.11
N ILE A 371 -19.87 12.33 3.01
CA ILE A 371 -19.12 11.67 1.94
C ILE A 371 -20.11 11.27 0.84
N VAL A 372 -20.17 11.99 -0.28
CA VAL A 372 -21.20 11.76 -1.31
C VAL A 372 -20.63 11.03 -2.51
N ALA A 373 -21.27 9.92 -2.90
CA ALA A 373 -20.94 9.22 -4.14
C ALA A 373 -21.12 10.13 -5.37
N PRO A 374 -20.21 10.08 -6.36
CA PRO A 374 -20.28 10.93 -7.54
C PRO A 374 -21.55 10.62 -8.35
N THR A 375 -22.32 11.67 -8.67
CA THR A 375 -23.57 11.52 -9.45
C THR A 375 -23.33 11.25 -10.94
N ALA A 376 -22.10 11.45 -11.40
CA ALA A 376 -21.69 11.27 -12.79
C ALA A 376 -20.45 10.37 -12.83
N ALA A 377 -20.66 9.09 -12.55
CA ALA A 377 -19.66 8.05 -12.72
C ALA A 377 -19.98 7.20 -13.96
N ARG A 378 -18.92 6.78 -14.66
CA ARG A 378 -18.97 5.88 -15.82
C ARG A 378 -18.77 4.43 -15.38
N PRO A 379 -19.17 3.42 -16.16
CA PRO A 379 -18.80 2.04 -15.87
C PRO A 379 -17.28 1.87 -15.73
N MET A 380 -16.84 1.00 -14.83
CA MET A 380 -15.41 0.68 -14.65
C MET A 380 -14.75 0.18 -15.94
N SER A 381 -15.51 -0.48 -16.82
CA SER A 381 -15.03 -0.90 -18.14
C SER A 381 -14.61 0.25 -19.06
N ASP A 382 -15.13 1.46 -18.84
CA ASP A 382 -14.76 2.63 -19.64
C ASP A 382 -13.38 3.18 -19.23
N MET A 383 -12.79 2.68 -18.13
CA MET A 383 -11.47 3.10 -17.67
C MET A 383 -10.36 2.65 -18.62
N ASP A 384 -10.56 1.54 -19.36
CA ASP A 384 -9.64 1.06 -20.39
C ASP A 384 -9.50 2.08 -21.55
N ASP A 385 -10.54 2.89 -21.80
CA ASP A 385 -10.54 3.94 -22.81
C ASP A 385 -10.09 5.31 -22.25
N PHE A 386 -9.70 5.41 -20.98
CA PHE A 386 -9.33 6.67 -20.35
C PHE A 386 -7.83 6.76 -20.11
N MET A 387 -7.20 7.81 -20.64
CA MET A 387 -5.78 8.04 -20.41
C MET A 387 -5.56 8.55 -18.99
N MET A 388 -4.91 7.76 -18.16
CA MET A 388 -4.55 8.15 -16.79
C MET A 388 -3.14 8.71 -16.75
N GLY A 389 -2.93 9.77 -15.97
CA GLY A 389 -1.61 10.32 -15.69
C GLY A 389 -1.61 11.83 -15.48
N GLY A 390 -0.51 12.34 -14.97
CA GLY A 390 -0.27 13.77 -14.79
C GLY A 390 0.21 14.47 -16.06
N SER A 391 0.26 15.81 -16.00
CA SER A 391 0.70 16.63 -17.13
C SER A 391 2.18 16.49 -17.49
N ASP A 392 2.97 15.90 -16.59
CA ASP A 392 4.37 15.52 -16.76
C ASP A 392 4.57 14.50 -17.88
N LEU A 393 3.56 13.68 -18.19
CA LEU A 393 3.61 12.79 -19.35
C LEU A 393 3.68 13.55 -20.68
N ILE A 394 3.23 14.83 -20.74
CA ILE A 394 3.20 15.60 -21.99
C ILE A 394 4.61 16.12 -22.33
N GLU A 395 5.25 15.47 -23.30
CA GLU A 395 6.59 15.84 -23.77
C GLU A 395 6.62 17.13 -24.59
N GLY A 396 5.52 17.42 -25.29
CA GLY A 396 5.48 18.52 -26.24
C GLY A 396 4.11 18.91 -26.75
N SER A 397 4.10 19.88 -27.68
CA SER A 397 2.88 20.35 -28.34
C SER A 397 3.01 20.21 -29.85
N LEU A 398 2.05 19.55 -30.49
CA LEU A 398 2.00 19.43 -31.94
C LEU A 398 1.49 20.70 -32.60
N ARG A 399 1.99 20.98 -33.80
CA ARG A 399 1.55 22.07 -34.65
C ARG A 399 1.32 21.56 -36.06
N GLN A 400 0.30 22.10 -36.72
CA GLN A 400 -0.04 21.69 -38.07
C GLN A 400 1.12 21.94 -39.04
N ASN A 401 1.47 20.92 -39.82
CA ASN A 401 2.54 20.87 -40.82
C ASN A 401 3.96 21.08 -40.25
N GLU A 402 4.15 20.87 -38.94
CA GLU A 402 5.45 20.85 -38.29
C GLU A 402 5.73 19.40 -37.85
N PRO A 403 6.70 18.70 -38.48
CA PRO A 403 7.01 17.33 -38.08
C PRO A 403 7.69 17.33 -36.72
N VAL A 404 7.33 16.35 -35.90
CA VAL A 404 8.00 16.00 -34.64
C VAL A 404 8.70 14.66 -34.84
N TYR A 405 9.88 14.52 -34.24
CA TYR A 405 10.68 13.30 -34.28
C TYR A 405 10.88 12.83 -32.85
N GLY A 406 10.69 11.54 -32.61
CA GLY A 406 10.94 10.91 -31.32
C GLY A 406 11.57 9.54 -31.49
N GLU A 407 12.01 8.98 -30.38
CA GLU A 407 12.62 7.66 -30.30
C GLU A 407 11.93 6.93 -29.15
N LEU A 408 11.31 5.78 -29.41
CA LEU A 408 10.77 4.91 -28.37
C LEU A 408 11.83 3.88 -28.02
N GLY A 409 12.14 3.75 -26.74
CA GLY A 409 13.09 2.81 -26.17
C GLY A 409 12.58 1.39 -26.04
N TYR A 410 13.32 0.59 -25.26
CA TYR A 410 12.89 -0.74 -24.87
C TYR A 410 12.08 -0.63 -23.58
N ASP A 411 11.06 -1.49 -23.41
CA ASP A 411 10.23 -1.64 -22.20
C ASP A 411 8.97 -0.76 -22.08
N ASN A 412 8.08 -0.81 -23.09
CA ASN A 412 6.75 -0.17 -23.05
C ASN A 412 6.81 1.36 -22.86
N GLU A 413 7.71 2.01 -23.59
CA GLU A 413 7.80 3.47 -23.60
C GLU A 413 6.62 4.06 -24.37
N MET A 414 6.18 5.24 -23.93
CA MET A 414 5.11 6.00 -24.56
C MET A 414 5.47 7.47 -24.63
N ASP A 415 5.24 8.09 -25.78
CA ASP A 415 5.43 9.52 -25.99
C ASP A 415 4.06 10.19 -26.09
N VAL A 416 3.84 11.25 -25.31
CA VAL A 416 2.55 11.96 -25.26
C VAL A 416 2.71 13.40 -25.72
N TYR A 417 1.92 13.76 -26.73
CA TYR A 417 1.90 15.12 -27.25
C TYR A 417 0.54 15.79 -27.11
N SER A 418 0.56 17.07 -26.75
CA SER A 418 -0.64 17.90 -26.73
C SER A 418 -0.99 18.46 -28.11
N LEU A 419 -2.28 18.41 -28.48
CA LEU A 419 -2.81 18.99 -29.71
C LEU A 419 -4.08 19.78 -29.40
N THR A 420 -4.04 21.11 -29.52
CA THR A 420 -5.23 21.95 -29.25
C THR A 420 -6.08 22.10 -30.52
N LEU A 421 -7.35 21.67 -30.45
CA LEU A 421 -8.29 21.69 -31.58
C LEU A 421 -9.60 22.40 -31.21
N ARG A 422 -10.35 22.80 -32.23
CA ARG A 422 -11.73 23.27 -32.10
C ARG A 422 -12.70 22.18 -32.56
N ALA A 423 -13.90 22.19 -31.98
CA ALA A 423 -14.96 21.32 -32.44
C ALA A 423 -15.24 21.53 -33.94
N GLY A 424 -15.21 20.43 -34.71
CA GLY A 424 -15.37 20.39 -36.15
C GLY A 424 -14.07 20.47 -36.96
N ASP A 425 -12.91 20.66 -36.33
CA ASP A 425 -11.62 20.52 -37.01
C ASP A 425 -11.45 19.05 -37.44
N ALA A 426 -11.10 18.84 -38.72
CA ALA A 426 -10.83 17.53 -39.30
C ALA A 426 -9.32 17.37 -39.51
N ILE A 427 -8.72 16.41 -38.84
CA ILE A 427 -7.27 16.24 -38.71
C ILE A 427 -6.86 14.87 -39.23
N MET A 428 -5.68 14.82 -39.85
CA MET A 428 -4.95 13.61 -40.19
C MET A 428 -3.62 13.65 -39.44
N LEU A 429 -3.34 12.58 -38.70
CA LEU A 429 -2.06 12.32 -38.06
C LEU A 429 -1.33 11.31 -38.92
N ASP A 430 -0.24 11.73 -39.54
CA ASP A 430 0.64 10.86 -40.33
C ASP A 430 1.83 10.47 -39.47
N ILE A 431 2.03 9.18 -39.26
CA ILE A 431 3.20 8.63 -38.57
C ILE A 431 4.01 7.77 -39.53
N ASP A 432 5.31 8.01 -39.55
CA ASP A 432 6.32 7.22 -40.29
C ASP A 432 7.25 6.63 -39.23
N ALA A 433 7.17 5.31 -39.03
CA ALA A 433 7.91 4.55 -38.03
C ALA A 433 8.68 3.39 -38.69
N ASP A 434 9.83 3.03 -38.13
CA ASP A 434 10.74 2.03 -38.73
C ASP A 434 10.35 0.58 -38.36
N ASP A 435 9.51 0.35 -37.33
CA ASP A 435 9.08 -0.98 -36.86
C ASP A 435 7.57 -1.25 -36.94
N TYR A 436 7.17 -2.49 -36.64
CA TYR A 436 5.84 -3.07 -36.89
C TYR A 436 4.90 -3.09 -35.68
N ASP A 437 5.35 -2.68 -34.49
CA ASP A 437 4.59 -2.85 -33.24
C ASP A 437 4.36 -1.51 -32.50
N THR A 438 4.25 -0.42 -33.26
CA THR A 438 3.94 0.92 -32.73
C THR A 438 2.43 1.16 -32.80
N GLU A 439 1.83 1.71 -31.75
CA GLU A 439 0.42 2.09 -31.71
C GLU A 439 0.30 3.62 -31.65
N LEU A 440 -0.65 4.17 -32.40
CA LEU A 440 -0.99 5.59 -32.39
C LEU A 440 -2.42 5.75 -31.86
N ALA A 441 -2.57 6.41 -30.72
CA ALA A 441 -3.86 6.68 -30.10
C ALA A 441 -4.11 8.19 -29.94
N VAL A 442 -5.38 8.58 -30.01
CA VAL A 442 -5.81 9.97 -29.77
C VAL A 442 -6.85 10.01 -28.67
N TYR A 443 -6.57 10.76 -27.62
CA TYR A 443 -7.50 11.00 -26.52
C TYR A 443 -8.08 12.41 -26.59
N GLY A 444 -9.35 12.54 -26.23
CA GLY A 444 -10.13 13.76 -26.28
C GLY A 444 -9.83 14.72 -25.12
N PRO A 445 -10.37 15.95 -25.16
CA PRO A 445 -10.30 16.90 -24.05
C PRO A 445 -10.97 16.44 -22.77
N ASP A 446 -11.76 15.36 -22.82
CA ASP A 446 -12.37 14.68 -21.68
C ASP A 446 -11.56 13.48 -21.19
N GLY A 447 -10.39 13.22 -21.78
CA GLY A 447 -9.45 12.15 -21.42
C GLY A 447 -9.77 10.78 -22.03
N PHE A 448 -10.85 10.67 -22.80
CA PHE A 448 -11.28 9.39 -23.40
C PHE A 448 -10.73 9.18 -24.81
N LEU A 449 -10.48 7.92 -25.16
CA LEU A 449 -10.04 7.49 -26.46
C LEU A 449 -11.04 7.93 -27.53
N VAL A 450 -10.51 8.54 -28.58
CA VAL A 450 -11.26 9.03 -29.75
C VAL A 450 -11.10 8.07 -30.90
N ASP A 451 -9.86 7.65 -31.17
CA ASP A 451 -9.49 6.72 -32.22
C ASP A 451 -8.07 6.20 -31.97
N ASP A 452 -7.77 5.01 -32.49
CA ASP A 452 -6.48 4.33 -32.41
C ASP A 452 -6.14 3.65 -33.75
N ALA A 453 -4.85 3.39 -33.96
CA ALA A 453 -4.37 2.62 -35.09
C ALA A 453 -3.10 1.85 -34.73
N ASP A 454 -3.08 0.56 -35.06
CA ASP A 454 -1.85 -0.22 -35.19
C ASP A 454 -1.03 0.36 -36.35
N VAL A 455 0.19 0.81 -36.08
CA VAL A 455 1.07 1.43 -37.08
C VAL A 455 1.97 0.36 -37.68
N TYR A 456 1.72 0.03 -38.95
CA TYR A 456 2.61 -0.83 -39.73
C TYR A 456 3.28 0.00 -40.84
N TYR A 457 4.37 0.72 -40.52
CA TYR A 457 5.05 1.72 -41.35
C TYR A 457 4.30 3.06 -41.48
N ASP A 458 4.21 3.63 -42.70
CA ASP A 458 3.45 4.83 -43.02
C ASP A 458 1.94 4.59 -42.79
N GLU A 459 1.44 4.99 -41.62
CA GLU A 459 0.03 4.90 -41.22
C GLU A 459 -0.53 6.31 -41.02
N SER A 460 -1.84 6.48 -41.24
CA SER A 460 -2.53 7.75 -41.01
C SER A 460 -3.80 7.55 -40.20
N LEU A 461 -3.93 8.28 -39.10
CA LEU A 461 -5.14 8.31 -38.27
C LEU A 461 -5.94 9.58 -38.56
N GLU A 462 -7.19 9.41 -39.00
CA GLU A 462 -8.07 10.51 -39.42
C GLU A 462 -9.24 10.66 -38.44
N PHE A 463 -9.36 11.81 -37.78
CA PHE A 463 -10.50 12.09 -36.88
C PHE A 463 -11.05 13.51 -37.02
N THR A 464 -12.29 13.70 -36.56
CA THR A 464 -12.92 15.03 -36.44
C THR A 464 -13.13 15.35 -34.98
N ALA A 465 -12.55 16.44 -34.51
CA ALA A 465 -12.66 16.90 -33.13
C ALA A 465 -14.14 17.18 -32.77
N GLN A 466 -14.69 16.43 -31.82
CA GLN A 466 -16.06 16.63 -31.34
C GLN A 466 -16.18 17.76 -30.32
N GLN A 467 -15.07 18.08 -29.64
CA GLN A 467 -15.00 19.05 -28.56
C GLN A 467 -13.86 20.04 -28.82
N GLU A 468 -13.99 21.26 -28.31
CA GLU A 468 -12.87 22.20 -28.27
C GLU A 468 -12.04 21.92 -27.02
N GLY A 469 -10.72 21.81 -27.17
CA GLY A 469 -9.82 21.58 -26.04
C GLY A 469 -8.48 20.96 -26.44
N MET A 470 -7.77 20.45 -25.44
CA MET A 470 -6.49 19.77 -25.60
C MET A 470 -6.72 18.28 -25.79
N TYR A 471 -6.43 17.79 -27.00
CA TYR A 471 -6.31 16.38 -27.30
C TYR A 471 -4.91 15.91 -26.93
N LEU A 472 -4.78 14.62 -26.60
CA LEU A 472 -3.51 13.95 -26.36
C LEU A 472 -3.29 12.97 -27.50
N VAL A 473 -2.11 13.03 -28.13
CA VAL A 473 -1.68 12.07 -29.14
C VAL A 473 -0.61 11.21 -28.48
N VAL A 474 -0.87 9.92 -28.41
CA VAL A 474 -0.03 8.94 -27.72
C VAL A 474 0.58 8.03 -28.78
N ILE A 475 1.88 7.81 -28.67
CA ILE A 475 2.61 6.85 -29.49
C ILE A 475 3.27 5.89 -28.51
N GLU A 476 3.01 4.59 -28.65
CA GLU A 476 3.58 3.58 -27.76
C GLU A 476 4.16 2.39 -28.53
N ASN A 477 5.17 1.73 -27.96
CA ASN A 477 5.76 0.51 -28.51
C ASN A 477 6.04 -0.50 -27.39
N THR A 478 5.66 -1.75 -27.61
CA THR A 478 5.74 -2.81 -26.58
C THR A 478 7.02 -3.65 -26.64
N TRP A 479 7.77 -3.67 -27.75
CA TRP A 479 8.78 -4.73 -27.96
C TRP A 479 10.12 -4.27 -28.52
N TYR A 480 10.17 -3.16 -29.23
CA TYR A 480 11.35 -2.77 -30.01
C TYR A 480 11.64 -1.29 -29.85
N TRP A 481 12.93 -0.96 -29.96
CA TRP A 481 13.32 0.42 -30.13
C TRP A 481 12.89 0.89 -31.53
N ASP A 482 12.32 2.08 -31.62
CA ASP A 482 11.77 2.64 -32.87
C ASP A 482 12.06 4.14 -32.98
N GLU A 483 12.36 4.61 -34.19
CA GLU A 483 12.38 6.05 -34.49
C GLU A 483 11.10 6.37 -35.25
N TYR A 484 10.45 7.48 -34.89
CA TYR A 484 9.26 7.90 -35.62
C TYR A 484 9.30 9.38 -36.00
N MET A 485 8.51 9.69 -37.03
CA MET A 485 8.19 11.05 -37.43
C MET A 485 6.68 11.22 -37.46
N LEU A 486 6.16 12.10 -36.61
CA LEU A 486 4.73 12.45 -36.55
C LEU A 486 4.48 13.80 -37.22
N THR A 487 3.47 13.87 -38.10
CA THR A 487 3.00 15.11 -38.71
C THR A 487 1.49 15.26 -38.56
N VAL A 488 1.05 16.46 -38.16
CA VAL A 488 -0.37 16.82 -38.11
C VAL A 488 -0.75 17.63 -39.35
N SER A 489 -1.77 17.21 -40.10
CA SER A 489 -2.28 17.95 -41.26
C SER A 489 -3.81 18.09 -41.24
N PRO A 490 -4.38 19.14 -41.86
CA PRO A 490 -5.82 19.20 -42.10
C PRO A 490 -6.23 18.17 -43.15
N GLN A 491 -7.39 17.53 -42.97
CA GLN A 491 -8.00 16.63 -43.97
C GLN A 491 -8.34 17.35 -45.30
#